data_AF-A0A419JML6-F1
#
_entry.id   AF-A0A419JML6-F1
#
_cell.length_a   1.000
_cell.length_b   1.000
_cell.length_c   1.000
_cell.angle_alpha   90.00
_cell.angle_beta   90.00
_cell.angle_gamma   90.00
#
_symmetry.space_group_name_H-M   'P 1'
#
loop_
_entity.id
_entity.type
_entity.pdbx_description
1 polymer ?
#
loop_
_entity_poly.entity_id
_entity_poly.type
_entity_poly.pdbx_seq_one_letter_code
_entity_poly.pdbx_strand_id
1 'polypeptide(L)' 'MMSPSMVKDLDEFDRDGKIVISDDIVLKSVSAGIPAIVSKGAVTNLAVRVGKISGATVVGFVRKGGWWFILER' A
#
# COMPACT_ATOMS: atom_id res chain seq x y z
N MET A 1 -5.24 -1.14 22.23
CA MET A 1 -5.24 -2.48 21.60
C MET A 1 -6.32 -2.47 20.52
N MET A 2 -5.95 -2.49 19.24
CA MET A 2 -6.92 -2.50 18.13
C MET A 2 -7.38 -3.95 17.86
N SER A 3 -8.67 -4.14 17.61
CA SER A 3 -9.29 -5.44 17.36
C SER A 3 -8.82 -6.07 16.04
N PRO A 4 -8.52 -7.38 15.99
CA PRO A 4 -8.02 -8.10 14.81
C PRO A 4 -8.92 -8.05 13.55
N SER A 5 -10.17 -7.61 13.67
CA SER A 5 -11.19 -7.65 12.61
C SER A 5 -11.05 -6.56 11.52
N MET A 6 -10.10 -5.63 11.65
CA MET A 6 -9.94 -4.51 10.70
C MET A 6 -8.74 -4.65 9.75
N VAL A 7 -7.90 -5.67 9.88
CA VAL A 7 -6.89 -5.99 8.87
C VAL A 7 -7.54 -6.93 7.85
N LYS A 8 -8.24 -6.35 6.88
CA LYS A 8 -8.72 -7.11 5.73
C LYS A 8 -7.54 -7.40 4.81
N ASP A 9 -7.44 -8.64 4.34
CA ASP A 9 -6.44 -9.03 3.35
C ASP A 9 -6.58 -8.14 2.12
N LEU A 10 -5.47 -7.53 1.70
CA LEU A 10 -5.46 -6.62 0.55
C LEU A 10 -5.84 -7.34 -0.75
N ASP A 11 -5.64 -8.66 -0.81
CA ASP A 11 -6.06 -9.50 -1.93
C ASP A 11 -7.60 -9.62 -2.04
N GLU A 12 -8.35 -9.34 -0.96
CA GLU A 12 -9.81 -9.25 -1.01
C GLU A 12 -10.25 -7.96 -1.71
N PHE A 13 -9.50 -6.86 -1.55
CA PHE A 13 -9.75 -5.60 -2.28
C PHE A 13 -9.36 -5.66 -3.77
N ASP A 14 -8.46 -6.58 -4.15
CA ASP A 14 -8.07 -6.81 -5.55
C ASP A 14 -9.24 -7.30 -6.40
N ARG A 15 -10.03 -8.23 -5.84
CA ARG A 15 -11.18 -8.83 -6.54
C ARG A 15 -12.29 -7.82 -6.89
N ASP A 16 -12.32 -6.71 -6.17
CA ASP A 16 -13.30 -5.64 -6.34
C ASP A 16 -12.90 -4.63 -7.44
N GLY A 17 -11.73 -4.78 -8.07
CA GLY A 17 -11.23 -3.85 -9.10
C GLY A 17 -10.87 -2.46 -8.56
N LYS A 18 -10.66 -2.32 -7.24
CA LYS A 18 -10.39 -1.05 -6.54
C LYS A 18 -8.92 -0.86 -6.15
N ILE A 19 -8.03 -1.71 -6.65
CA ILE A 19 -6.59 -1.59 -6.39
C ILE A 19 -5.99 -0.53 -7.30
N VAL A 20 -5.24 0.38 -6.67
CA VAL A 20 -4.65 1.54 -7.33
C VAL A 20 -3.13 1.39 -7.40
N ILE A 21 -2.52 0.60 -6.52
CA ILE A 21 -1.06 0.38 -6.49
C ILE A 21 -0.76 -1.12 -6.53
N SER A 22 -0.18 -1.56 -7.65
CA SER A 22 0.43 -2.87 -7.84
C SER A 22 1.94 -2.82 -7.61
N ASP A 23 2.58 -3.98 -7.56
CA ASP A 23 4.03 -4.14 -7.39
C ASP A 23 4.83 -3.50 -8.51
N ASP A 24 4.36 -3.56 -9.76
CA ASP A 24 4.98 -2.90 -10.90
C ASP A 24 5.07 -1.37 -10.72
N ILE A 25 4.05 -0.75 -10.12
CA ILE A 25 4.07 0.69 -9.78
C ILE A 25 5.12 0.99 -8.71
N VAL A 26 5.25 0.11 -7.71
CA VAL A 26 6.29 0.24 -6.67
C VAL A 26 7.68 0.09 -7.28
N LEU A 27 7.91 -0.93 -8.12
CA LEU A 27 9.19 -1.16 -8.79
C LEU A 27 9.60 0.03 -9.67
N LYS A 28 8.66 0.57 -10.47
CA LYS A 28 8.92 1.77 -11.28
C LYS A 28 9.28 2.98 -10.42
N SER A 29 8.57 3.17 -9.31
CA SER A 29 8.81 4.30 -8.40
C SER A 29 10.19 4.18 -7.73
N VAL A 30 10.53 2.99 -7.25
CA VAL A 30 11.85 2.67 -6.68
C VAL A 30 12.96 2.90 -7.70
N SER A 31 12.78 2.41 -8.93
CA SER A 31 13.76 2.60 -10.01
C SER A 31 13.94 4.06 -10.40
N ALA A 32 12.91 4.89 -10.20
CA ALA A 32 12.97 6.35 -10.39
C ALA A 32 13.57 7.08 -9.17
N GLY A 33 14.00 6.37 -8.12
CA GLY A 33 14.54 6.96 -6.90
C GLY A 33 13.49 7.60 -6.01
N ILE A 34 12.20 7.23 -6.14
CA ILE A 34 11.11 7.74 -5.32
C ILE A 34 11.00 6.87 -4.06
N PRO A 35 11.28 7.42 -2.86
CA PRO A 35 11.34 6.64 -1.63
C PRO A 35 9.97 6.44 -0.95
N ALA A 36 8.92 7.11 -1.42
CA ALA A 36 7.59 7.04 -0.83
C ALA A 36 6.47 7.05 -1.88
N ILE A 37 5.59 6.05 -1.83
CA ILE A 37 4.41 5.90 -2.69
C ILE A 37 3.16 6.01 -1.82
N VAL A 38 2.24 6.89 -2.20
CA VAL A 38 1.08 7.25 -1.39
C VAL A 38 -0.17 7.20 -2.26
N SER A 39 -1.19 6.45 -1.85
CA SER A 39 -2.42 6.26 -2.63
C SER A 39 -3.69 6.34 -1.81
N LYS A 40 -4.71 7.00 -2.40
CA LYS A 40 -6.08 7.05 -1.86
C LYS A 40 -6.75 5.67 -1.85
N GLY A 41 -6.36 4.78 -2.75
CA GLY A 41 -6.95 3.46 -2.93
C GLY A 41 -6.23 2.36 -2.17
N ALA A 42 -6.66 1.12 -2.43
CA ALA A 42 -6.01 -0.07 -1.92
C ALA A 42 -4.67 -0.32 -2.63
N VAL A 43 -3.77 -0.99 -1.92
CA VAL A 43 -2.43 -1.40 -2.35
C VAL A 43 -2.39 -2.92 -2.29
N THR A 44 -1.77 -3.62 -3.23
CA THR A 44 -1.67 -5.10 -3.16
C THR A 44 -0.72 -5.56 -2.06
N ASN A 45 -0.92 -6.78 -1.54
CA ASN A 45 0.04 -7.42 -0.64
C ASN A 45 1.44 -7.54 -1.27
N LEU A 46 1.52 -7.77 -2.58
CA LEU A 46 2.80 -7.86 -3.29
C LEU A 46 3.50 -6.50 -3.36
N ALA A 47 2.78 -5.41 -3.61
CA ALA A 47 3.33 -4.06 -3.62
C ALA A 47 3.92 -3.67 -2.26
N VAL A 48 3.25 -4.06 -1.16
CA VAL A 48 3.77 -3.85 0.20
C VAL A 48 5.05 -4.64 0.43
N ARG A 49 5.10 -5.92 0.03
CA ARG A 49 6.32 -6.74 0.12
C ARG A 49 7.47 -6.17 -0.69
N VAL A 50 7.20 -5.72 -1.92
CA VAL A 50 8.21 -5.08 -2.77
C VAL A 50 8.70 -3.78 -2.15
N GLY A 51 7.80 -2.94 -1.62
CA GLY A 51 8.16 -1.73 -0.89
C GLY A 51 9.10 -2.02 0.27
N LYS A 52 8.79 -3.04 1.06
CA LYS A 52 9.62 -3.50 2.18
C LYS A 52 11.01 -3.96 1.74
N ILE A 53 11.11 -4.80 0.69
CA ILE A 53 12.39 -5.30 0.18
C ILE A 53 13.23 -4.16 -0.39
N SER A 54 12.60 -3.20 -1.06
CA SER A 54 13.26 -2.06 -1.70
C SER A 54 13.57 -0.91 -0.75
N GLY A 55 13.08 -0.94 0.50
CA GLY A 55 13.18 0.17 1.45
C GLY A 55 12.28 1.36 1.11
N ALA A 56 11.34 1.20 0.19
CA ALA A 56 10.37 2.24 -0.15
C ALA A 56 9.16 2.20 0.80
N THR A 57 8.71 3.38 1.21
CA THR A 57 7.52 3.53 2.04
C THR A 57 6.27 3.45 1.16
N VAL A 58 5.34 2.55 1.47
CA VAL A 58 4.08 2.42 0.73
C VAL A 58 2.90 2.67 1.65
N VAL A 59 2.07 3.66 1.31
CA VAL A 59 0.90 4.08 2.10
C VAL A 59 -0.36 3.97 1.25
N GLY A 60 -1.33 3.21 1.74
CA GLY A 60 -2.65 3.03 1.11
C GLY A 60 -3.77 3.73 1.88
N PHE A 61 -4.96 3.74 1.28
CA PHE A 61 -6.21 4.22 1.89
C PHE A 61 -6.16 5.63 2.45
N VAL A 62 -5.41 6.51 1.79
CA VAL A 62 -5.26 7.90 2.19
C VAL A 62 -6.57 8.67 2.15
N ARG A 63 -6.96 9.27 3.29
CA ARG A 63 -8.16 10.13 3.41
C ARG A 63 -7.79 11.50 3.97
N LYS A 64 -8.46 12.56 3.49
CA LYS A 64 -8.43 13.88 4.14
C LYS A 64 -9.07 13.73 5.54
N GLY A 65 -8.33 14.05 6.60
CA GLY A 65 -8.81 13.97 7.99
C GLY A 65 -8.00 13.06 8.93
N GLY A 66 -6.87 12.50 8.48
CA GLY A 66 -5.88 11.88 9.38
C GLY A 66 -5.92 10.36 9.52
N TRP A 67 -6.82 9.68 8.80
CA TRP A 67 -6.80 8.21 8.73
C TRP A 67 -5.92 7.80 7.54
N TRP A 68 -4.68 7.42 7.86
CA TRP A 68 -3.71 6.88 6.92
C TRP A 68 -3.30 5.52 7.47
N PHE A 69 -3.53 4.46 6.70
CA PHE A 69 -3.00 3.15 7.03
C PHE A 69 -1.58 3.11 6.49
N ILE A 70 -0.62 3.41 7.37
CA ILE A 70 0.78 3.07 7.11
C ILE A 70 0.86 1.56 7.16
N LEU A 71 1.13 0.92 6.02
CA LEU A 71 1.36 -0.53 5.92
C LEU A 71 2.81 -0.92 6.26
N GLU A 72 3.43 -0.12 7.13
CA GLU A 72 4.69 -0.31 7.87
C GLU A 72 6.04 -0.06 7.18
N ARG A 73 7.04 0.02 8.08
CA ARG A 73 8.50 0.02 7.88
C ARG A 73 9.02 -1.40 7.68
#